data_AF-S4PU32-F1
#
_entry.id   AF-S4PU32-F1
#
_cell.length_a   1.000
_cell.length_b   1.000
_cell.length_c   1.000
_cell.angle_alpha   90.00
_cell.angle_beta   90.00
_cell.angle_gamma   90.00
#
_symmetry.space_group_name_H-M   'P 1'
#
loop_
_entity.id
_entity.type
_entity.pdbx_description
1 polymer ?
#
loop_
_entity_poly.entity_id
_entity_poly.type
_entity_poly.pdbx_seq_one_letter_code
_entity_poly.pdbx_strand_id
1 'polypeptide(L)' 'EFVSLGKLQQFLRDSRAERHYGNTHGGSQFLTSRDLTHFAFQIARGMDFLSSKGIIHRDLAARNVLITEE' A
#
# COMPACT_ATOMS: atom_id res chain seq x y z
N GLU A 1 2.63 16.30 8.84
CA GLU A 1 3.09 15.12 9.57
C GLU A 1 4.12 14.39 8.73
N PHE A 2 5.21 13.90 9.31
CA PHE A 2 6.23 13.14 8.61
C PHE A 2 5.85 11.65 8.64
N VAL A 3 5.94 10.96 7.49
CA VAL A 3 5.53 9.56 7.35
C VAL A 3 6.77 8.70 7.11
N SER A 4 7.18 7.95 8.14
CA SER A 4 8.52 7.34 8.24
C SER A 4 8.77 6.18 7.27
N LEU A 5 7.76 5.40 6.88
CA LEU A 5 7.93 4.25 5.98
C LEU A 5 7.78 4.61 4.49
N GLY A 6 7.54 5.88 4.19
CA GLY A 6 7.47 6.37 2.82
C GLY A 6 6.23 5.87 2.05
N LYS A 7 6.40 5.54 0.77
CA LYS A 7 5.29 5.25 -0.17
C LYS A 7 4.91 3.77 -0.15
N LEU A 8 3.61 3.49 -0.17
CA LEU A 8 3.07 2.13 -0.25
C LEU A 8 3.63 1.35 -1.46
N GLN A 9 3.82 2.01 -2.62
CA GLN A 9 4.42 1.34 -3.78
C GLN A 9 5.79 0.71 -3.47
N GLN A 10 6.68 1.46 -2.80
CA GLN A 10 8.03 0.98 -2.52
C GLN A 10 7.98 -0.12 -1.46
N PHE A 11 7.18 0.09 -0.42
CA PHE A 11 6.93 -0.88 0.63
C PHE A 11 6.43 -2.25 0.09
N LEU A 12 5.48 -2.24 -0.84
CA LEU A 12 5.00 -3.45 -1.50
C LEU A 12 6.06 -4.10 -2.40
N ARG A 13 6.94 -3.32 -3.02
CA ARG A 13 8.04 -3.86 -3.85
C ARG A 13 9.09 -4.54 -2.99
N ASP A 14 9.42 -3.93 -1.85
CA ASP A 14 10.42 -4.45 -0.91
C ASP A 14 9.92 -5.73 -0.22
N SER A 15 8.61 -5.94 -0.13
CA SER A 15 8.03 -7.18 0.39
C SER A 15 8.16 -8.41 -0.51
N ARG A 16 8.47 -8.20 -1.79
CA ARG A 16 8.53 -9.31 -2.75
C ARG A 16 9.70 -10.22 -2.39
N ALA A 17 9.45 -11.53 -2.28
CA ALA A 17 10.54 -12.47 -2.12
C ALA A 17 11.57 -12.35 -3.23
N GLU A 18 12.82 -12.54 -2.83
CA GLU A 18 13.93 -12.73 -3.74
C GLU A 18 13.59 -13.87 -4.70
N ARG A 19 13.65 -13.56 -5.99
CA ARG A 19 13.35 -14.52 -7.05
C ARG A 19 14.51 -15.51 -7.13
N HIS A 20 14.36 -16.67 -6.49
CA HIS A 20 15.32 -17.76 -6.68
C HIS A 20 15.24 -18.38 -8.08
N TYR A 21 14.07 -18.32 -8.73
CA TYR A 21 13.88 -18.73 -10.12
C TYR A 21 12.94 -17.74 -10.83
N GLY A 22 13.26 -17.35 -12.08
CA GLY A 22 12.52 -16.30 -12.81
C GLY A 22 11.05 -16.61 -13.12
N ASN A 23 10.62 -17.85 -12.90
CA ASN A 23 9.27 -18.37 -13.14
C ASN A 23 8.49 -18.69 -11.85
N THR A 24 9.10 -18.63 -10.67
CA THR A 24 8.39 -18.84 -9.41
C THR A 24 8.06 -17.51 -8.75
N HIS A 25 6.78 -17.27 -8.49
CA HIS A 25 6.34 -16.19 -7.64
C HIS A 25 6.52 -16.65 -6.19
N GLY A 26 7.69 -16.38 -5.60
CA GLY A 26 7.90 -16.57 -4.17
C GLY A 26 6.87 -15.76 -3.38
N GLY A 27 6.33 -16.35 -2.30
CA GLY A 27 5.48 -15.63 -1.36
C GLY A 27 6.19 -14.39 -0.80
N SER A 28 5.44 -13.40 -0.32
CA SER A 28 6.06 -12.20 0.29
C SER A 28 6.90 -12.57 1.53
N GLN A 29 8.01 -11.84 1.76
CA GLN A 29 8.90 -12.13 2.90
C GLN A 29 8.31 -11.72 4.25
N PHE A 30 7.46 -10.68 4.28
CA PHE A 30 6.96 -10.11 5.54
C PHE A 30 5.52 -9.56 5.50
N LEU A 31 4.89 -9.45 4.33
CA LEU A 31 3.47 -9.10 4.20
C LEU A 31 2.58 -10.33 3.99
N THR A 32 1.47 -10.35 4.71
CA THR A 32 0.40 -11.33 4.60
C THR A 32 -0.77 -10.80 3.78
N SER A 33 -1.69 -11.68 3.36
CA SER A 33 -2.95 -11.27 2.71
C SER A 33 -3.81 -10.36 3.59
N ARG A 34 -3.71 -10.51 4.92
CA ARG A 34 -4.42 -9.66 5.87
C ARG A 34 -3.91 -8.22 5.83
N ASP A 35 -2.59 -8.03 5.75
CA ASP A 35 -1.98 -6.70 5.68
C ASP A 35 -2.38 -5.97 4.41
N LEU A 36 -2.39 -6.68 3.28
CA LEU A 36 -2.85 -6.14 1.99
C LEU A 36 -4.32 -5.71 2.03
N THR A 37 -5.17 -6.52 2.68
CA THR A 37 -6.59 -6.19 2.87
C THR A 37 -6.74 -4.97 3.78
N HIS A 38 -5.91 -4.86 4.81
CA HIS A 38 -5.92 -3.74 5.74
C HIS A 38 -5.53 -2.42 5.05
N PHE A 39 -4.50 -2.44 4.20
CA PHE A 39 -4.14 -1.27 3.39
C PHE A 39 -5.29 -0.83 2.48
N ALA A 40 -5.92 -1.78 1.76
CA ALA A 40 -7.06 -1.47 0.90
C ALA A 40 -8.22 -0.84 1.69
N PHE A 41 -8.53 -1.39 2.87
CA PHE A 41 -9.57 -0.88 3.75
C PHE A 41 -9.29 0.55 4.23
N GLN A 42 -8.08 0.83 4.71
CA GLN A 42 -7.70 2.18 5.17
C GLN A 42 -7.75 3.21 4.03
N ILE A 43 -7.23 2.85 2.84
CA ILE A 43 -7.28 3.71 1.66
C ILE A 43 -8.74 3.98 1.27
N ALA A 44 -9.59 2.95 1.26
CA ALA A 44 -11.02 3.11 0.96
C ALA A 44 -11.71 4.05 1.95
N ARG A 45 -11.43 3.92 3.26
CA ARG A 45 -11.95 4.85 4.28
C ARG A 45 -11.49 6.29 4.05
N GLY A 46 -10.23 6.50 3.69
CA GLY A 46 -9.71 7.83 3.35
C GLY A 46 -10.41 8.43 2.11
N MET A 47 -10.67 7.61 1.09
CA MET A 47 -11.38 8.04 -0.12
C MET A 47 -12.86 8.30 0.10
N ASP A 48 -13.51 7.52 0.96
CA ASP A 48 -14.88 7.80 1.41
C ASP A 48 -14.96 9.17 2.10
N PHE A 49 -14.00 9.47 2.99
CA PHE A 49 -13.88 10.79 3.60
C PHE A 49 -13.70 11.91 2.56
N LEU A 50 -12.77 11.78 1.60
CA LEU A 50 -12.59 12.79 0.55
C LEU A 50 -13.85 12.99 -0.28
N SER A 51 -14.50 11.89 -0.68
CA SER A 51 -15.77 11.90 -1.42
C SER A 51 -16.87 12.64 -0.64
N SER A 52 -16.98 12.39 0.67
CA SER A 52 -17.93 13.08 1.55
C SER A 52 -17.72 14.59 1.63
N LYS A 53 -16.54 15.08 1.25
CA LYS A 53 -16.17 16.50 1.17
C LYS A 53 -16.23 17.08 -0.24
N GLY A 54 -16.70 16.31 -1.22
CA GLY A 54 -16.73 16.72 -2.63
C GLY A 54 -15.35 16.78 -3.29
N ILE A 55 -14.33 16.14 -2.70
CA ILE A 55 -12.96 16.15 -3.19
C ILE A 55 -12.72 14.93 -4.08
N ILE A 56 -12.30 15.18 -5.32
CA ILE A 56 -11.88 14.14 -6.27
C ILE A 56 -10.35 14.07 -6.25
N HIS A 57 -9.77 12.92 -5.88
CA HIS A 57 -8.32 12.77 -5.81
C HIS A 57 -7.64 12.90 -7.19
N ARG A 58 -8.27 12.41 -8.27
CA ARG A 58 -7.80 12.42 -9.67
C ARG A 58 -6.52 11.64 -9.99
N ASP A 59 -5.75 11.21 -8.99
CA ASP A 59 -4.57 10.36 -9.16
C ASP A 59 -4.40 9.40 -7.96
N LEU A 60 -5.43 8.63 -7.66
CA LEU A 60 -5.33 7.62 -6.61
C LEU A 60 -4.44 6.47 -7.10
N ALA A 61 -3.25 6.34 -6.53
CA ALA A 61 -2.29 5.30 -6.86
C ALA A 61 -1.42 4.97 -5.64
N ALA A 62 -0.88 3.75 -5.56
CA ALA A 62 -0.03 3.32 -4.45
C ALA A 62 1.23 4.19 -4.24
N ARG A 63 1.68 4.95 -5.26
CA ARG A 63 2.78 5.93 -5.13
C ARG A 63 2.39 7.21 -4.39
N ASN A 64 1.10 7.49 -4.30
CA ASN A 64 0.51 8.65 -3.63
C ASN A 64 -0.10 8.28 -2.26
N VAL A 65 0.04 7.01 -1.84
CA VAL A 65 -0.31 6.55 -0.50
C VAL A 65 0.97 6.44 0.32
N LEU A 66 0.96 7.03 1.51
CA LEU A 66 2.07 6.96 2.47
C LEU A 66 1.76 5.99 3.60
N ILE A 67 2.77 5.36 4.19
CA ILE A 67 2.64 4.32 5.23
C ILE A 67 3.36 4.75 6.51
N THR A 68 2.67 4.64 7.64
CA THR A 68 3.17 4.94 9.00
C THR A 68 3.50 3.66 9.76
N GLU A 69 4.24 3.80 10.86
CA GLU A 69 4.57 2.69 11.77
C GLU A 69 3.38 2.15 12.58
N GLU A 70 2.25 2.88 12.58
CA GLU A 70 0.98 2.53 13.23
C GLU A 70 -0.11 2.15 12.22
#